data_AF-A0A2R6B438-F1
#
_entry.id   AF-A0A2R6B438-F1
#
_cell.length_a   1.000
_cell.length_b   1.000
_cell.length_c   1.000
_cell.angle_alpha   90.00
_cell.angle_beta   90.00
_cell.angle_gamma   90.00
#
_symmetry.space_group_name_H-M   'P 1'
#
loop_
_entity.id
_entity.type
_entity.pdbx_description
1 polymer ?
#
loop_
_entity_poly.entity_id
_entity_poly.type
_entity_poly.pdbx_seq_one_letter_code
_entity_poly.pdbx_strand_id
1 'polypeptide(L)'
;MVGDIVLMSDQLSQKVAQWLQEAGLAVSKTQNVQDYFNITVSPPPPAQGPVLTVARPKSESSFFAVGMGISIHPDHLRKLNAEPRNDRLSFLNSLKYTYLTMNVDFVFIPPPE
;
A
#
# COMPACT_ATOMS: atom_id res chain seq x y z
N MET A 1 27.72 -19.71 1.64
CA MET A 1 27.29 -18.51 0.90
C MET A 1 25.76 -18.29 0.89
N VAL A 2 24.91 -19.32 0.98
CA VAL A 2 23.44 -19.12 1.05
C VAL A 2 22.98 -18.65 2.45
N GLY A 3 23.63 -19.12 3.53
CA GLY A 3 23.26 -18.77 4.90
C GLY A 3 23.49 -17.30 5.27
N ASP A 4 24.53 -16.66 4.74
CA ASP A 4 24.86 -15.27 5.05
C ASP A 4 23.88 -14.28 4.42
N ILE A 5 23.35 -14.61 3.23
CA ILE A 5 22.36 -13.78 2.52
C ILE A 5 21.02 -13.77 3.28
N VAL A 6 20.59 -14.92 3.81
CA VAL A 6 19.34 -15.02 4.59
C VAL A 6 19.45 -14.20 5.89
N LEU A 7 20.59 -14.28 6.60
CA LEU A 7 20.83 -13.50 7.83
C LEU A 7 20.92 -11.99 7.56
N MET A 8 21.57 -11.55 6.48
CA MET A 8 21.60 -10.14 6.08
C MET A 8 20.23 -9.62 5.61
N SER A 9 19.41 -10.49 5.00
CA SER A 9 18.09 -10.12 4.49
C SER A 9 17.11 -9.73 5.60
N ASP A 10 17.20 -10.37 6.77
CA ASP A 10 16.41 -10.01 7.95
C ASP A 10 16.88 -8.71 8.58
N GLN A 11 18.18 -8.45 8.58
CA GLN A 11 18.74 -7.20 9.08
C GLN A 11 18.22 -5.99 8.27
N LEU A 12 18.07 -6.12 6.94
CA LEU A 12 17.53 -5.04 6.13
C LEU A 12 16.06 -4.77 6.46
N SER A 13 15.23 -5.81 6.56
CA SER A 13 13.81 -5.67 6.93
C SER A 13 13.63 -5.02 8.32
N GLN A 14 14.50 -5.39 9.28
CA GLN A 14 14.51 -4.78 10.61
C GLN A 14 14.92 -3.30 10.55
N LYS A 15 15.94 -2.95 9.76
CA LYS A 15 16.36 -1.55 9.55
C LYS A 15 15.25 -0.70 8.93
N VAL A 16 14.52 -1.24 7.95
CA VAL A 16 13.37 -0.54 7.35
C VAL A 16 12.31 -0.22 8.41
N ALA A 17 11.94 -1.19 9.25
CA ALA A 17 11.00 -0.95 10.34
C ALA A 17 11.52 0.11 11.33
N GLN A 18 12.82 0.06 11.67
CA GLN A 18 13.46 1.03 12.54
C GLN A 18 13.44 2.44 11.94
N TRP A 19 13.81 2.62 10.67
CA TRP A 19 13.80 3.94 10.01
C TRP A 19 12.40 4.55 9.97
N LEU A 20 11.37 3.73 9.77
CA LEU A 20 9.97 4.19 9.79
C LEU A 20 9.55 4.64 11.19
N GLN A 21 9.97 3.93 12.24
CA GLN A 21 9.74 4.33 13.62
C GLN A 21 10.51 5.61 13.99
N GLU A 22 11.75 5.75 13.54
CA GLU A 22 12.57 6.96 13.72
C GLU A 22 11.97 8.17 12.99
N ALA A 23 11.30 7.95 11.86
CA ALA A 23 10.50 8.97 11.17
C ALA A 23 9.20 9.33 11.90
N GLY A 24 8.93 8.74 13.07
CA GLY A 24 7.76 9.02 13.90
C GLY A 24 6.50 8.28 13.48
N LEU A 25 6.60 7.26 12.61
CA LEU A 25 5.44 6.47 12.18
C LEU A 25 5.19 5.32 13.15
N ALA A 26 3.91 5.00 13.34
CA ALA A 26 3.52 3.77 14.01
C ALA A 26 3.73 2.59 13.05
N VAL A 27 4.47 1.58 13.51
CA VAL A 27 4.79 0.37 12.73
C VAL A 27 4.30 -0.85 13.49
N SER A 28 3.56 -1.71 12.81
CA SER A 28 3.07 -2.99 13.35
C SER A 28 3.26 -4.12 12.34
N LYS A 29 3.47 -5.35 12.81
CA LYS A 29 3.52 -6.51 11.92
C LYS A 29 2.11 -6.89 11.49
N THR A 30 1.93 -7.10 10.19
CA THR A 30 0.66 -7.58 9.65
C THR A 30 0.53 -9.08 9.93
N GLN A 31 -0.59 -9.50 10.50
CA GLN A 31 -0.84 -10.91 10.82
C GLN A 31 -1.43 -11.65 9.61
N ASN A 32 -1.18 -12.95 9.51
CA ASN A 32 -1.81 -13.86 8.54
C ASN A 32 -1.54 -13.54 7.06
N VAL A 33 -0.37 -13.01 6.74
CA VAL A 33 0.06 -12.73 5.36
C VAL A 33 1.19 -13.68 4.94
N GLN A 34 1.20 -14.04 3.65
CA GLN A 34 2.15 -15.02 3.09
C GLN A 34 3.51 -14.40 2.76
N ASP A 35 3.62 -13.08 2.75
CA ASP A 35 4.87 -12.38 2.46
C ASP A 35 5.93 -12.65 3.52
N TYR A 36 7.19 -12.75 3.09
CA TYR A 36 8.33 -12.93 3.98
C TYR A 36 8.43 -11.84 5.05
N PHE A 37 8.18 -10.58 4.67
CA PHE A 37 8.08 -9.46 5.59
C PHE A 37 6.89 -8.60 5.20
N ASN A 38 6.09 -8.20 6.18
CA ASN A 38 4.93 -7.36 5.95
C ASN A 38 4.62 -6.55 7.22
N ILE A 39 4.65 -5.24 7.08
CA ILE A 39 4.32 -4.31 8.16
C ILE A 39 3.23 -3.34 7.71
N THR A 40 2.39 -2.96 8.66
CA THR A 40 1.47 -1.85 8.54
C THR A 40 2.12 -0.61 9.13
N VAL A 41 2.06 0.50 8.39
CA VAL A 41 2.62 1.80 8.74
C VAL A 41 1.51 2.83 8.74
N SER A 42 1.39 3.62 9.81
CA SER A 42 0.40 4.69 9.91
C SER A 42 0.97 5.90 10.66
N PRO A 43 0.34 7.08 10.52
CA PRO A 43 0.57 8.16 11.46
C PRO A 43 0.34 7.70 12.91
N PRO A 44 1.12 8.20 13.88
CA PRO A 44 0.95 7.84 15.29
C PRO A 44 -0.34 8.48 15.85
N PRO A 45 -1.07 7.80 16.75
CA PRO A 45 -2.20 8.42 17.44
C PRO A 45 -1.81 9.73 18.15
N PRO A 46 -2.68 10.77 18.18
CA PRO A 46 -4.06 10.80 17.70
C PRO A 46 -4.21 11.16 16.21
N ALA A 47 -3.10 11.30 15.46
CA ALA A 47 -3.16 11.68 14.07
C ALA A 47 -3.85 10.59 13.25
N GLN A 48 -4.90 10.98 12.51
CA GLN A 48 -5.53 10.12 11.52
C GLN A 48 -4.88 10.37 10.17
N GLY A 49 -4.68 9.32 9.38
CA GLY A 49 -4.18 9.46 8.03
C GLY A 49 -4.03 8.12 7.31
N PRO A 50 -3.41 8.14 6.12
CA PRO A 50 -3.32 6.97 5.27
C PRO A 50 -2.54 5.85 5.95
N VAL A 51 -3.06 4.63 5.81
CA VAL A 51 -2.41 3.40 6.29
C VAL A 51 -1.72 2.75 5.10
N LEU A 52 -0.42 2.54 5.21
CA LEU A 52 0.42 1.92 4.19
C LEU A 52 0.82 0.51 4.63
N THR A 53 1.01 -0.37 3.65
CA THR A 53 1.62 -1.67 3.83
C THR A 53 3.00 -1.65 3.19
N VAL A 54 4.03 -2.06 3.91
CA VAL A 54 5.37 -2.28 3.37
C VAL A 54 5.67 -3.77 3.40
N ALA A 55 5.80 -4.36 2.23
CA ALA A 55 5.95 -5.80 2.08
C ALA A 55 7.21 -6.16 1.30
N ARG A 56 7.82 -7.28 1.67
CA ARG A 56 8.87 -7.95 0.92
C ARG A 56 8.39 -9.37 0.62
N PRO A 57 8.06 -9.70 -0.63
CA PRO A 57 7.37 -10.95 -0.94
C PRO A 57 8.17 -12.19 -0.55
N LYS A 58 9.50 -12.18 -0.80
CA LYS A 58 10.41 -13.30 -0.53
C LYS A 58 11.70 -12.85 0.13
N SER A 59 12.41 -13.74 0.82
CA SER A 59 13.67 -13.43 1.51
C SER A 59 14.79 -12.99 0.56
N GLU A 60 14.76 -13.45 -0.69
CA GLU A 60 15.70 -13.09 -1.74
C GLU A 60 15.31 -11.83 -2.53
N SER A 61 14.10 -11.27 -2.30
CA SER A 61 13.65 -10.08 -3.04
C SER A 61 14.56 -8.90 -2.75
N SER A 62 15.08 -8.22 -3.77
CA SER A 62 15.97 -7.07 -3.62
C SER A 62 15.22 -5.74 -3.41
N PHE A 63 13.90 -5.79 -3.28
CA PHE A 63 13.01 -4.64 -3.22
C PHE A 63 11.94 -4.82 -2.15
N PHE A 64 11.32 -3.70 -1.76
CA PHE A 64 10.09 -3.66 -0.97
C PHE A 64 8.98 -3.05 -1.81
N ALA A 65 7.77 -3.62 -1.71
CA ALA A 65 6.56 -3.02 -2.24
C ALA A 65 5.91 -2.16 -1.16
N VAL A 66 5.52 -0.94 -1.51
CA VAL A 66 4.75 -0.05 -0.65
C VAL A 66 3.37 0.11 -1.27
N GLY A 67 2.34 -0.35 -0.56
CA GLY A 67 0.96 -0.35 -1.05
C GLY A 67 0.02 0.38 -0.11
N MET A 68 -1.07 0.90 -0.66
CA MET A 68 -2.17 1.51 0.08
C MET A 68 -3.49 1.00 -0.47
N GLY A 69 -4.32 0.43 0.40
CA GLY A 69 -5.71 0.11 0.09
C GLY A 69 -6.59 1.34 0.33
N ILE A 70 -7.32 1.78 -0.70
CA ILE A 70 -8.29 2.88 -0.57
C ILE A 70 -9.69 2.31 -0.81
N SER A 71 -10.52 2.34 0.23
CA SER A 71 -11.94 2.01 0.12
C SER A 71 -12.74 3.29 -0.15
N ILE A 72 -13.62 3.25 -1.15
CA ILE A 72 -14.50 4.37 -1.49
C ILE A 72 -15.72 4.33 -0.56
N HIS A 73 -16.01 5.44 0.13
CA HIS A 73 -17.20 5.53 0.98
C HIS A 73 -18.48 5.27 0.14
N PRO A 74 -19.49 4.53 0.66
CA PRO A 74 -20.70 4.19 -0.10
C PRO A 74 -21.44 5.38 -0.70
N ASP A 75 -21.41 6.54 -0.04
CA ASP A 75 -22.04 7.76 -0.56
C ASP A 75 -21.32 8.31 -1.80
N HIS A 76 -19.99 8.24 -1.86
CA HIS A 76 -19.23 8.64 -3.04
C HIS A 76 -19.47 7.66 -4.20
N LEU A 77 -19.53 6.36 -3.90
CA LEU A 77 -19.85 5.34 -4.88
C LEU A 77 -21.26 5.53 -5.46
N ARG A 78 -22.25 5.83 -4.62
CA ARG A 78 -23.64 6.09 -5.05
C ARG A 78 -23.72 7.30 -5.97
N LYS A 79 -23.07 8.40 -5.61
CA LYS A 79 -23.02 9.60 -6.46
C LYS A 79 -22.35 9.32 -7.79
N LEU A 80 -21.19 8.66 -7.77
CA LEU A 80 -20.47 8.28 -8.99
C LEU A 80 -21.32 7.38 -9.90
N ASN A 81 -22.14 6.49 -9.34
CA ASN A 81 -23.05 5.63 -10.11
C ASN A 81 -24.29 6.34 -10.66
N ALA A 82 -24.67 7.47 -10.07
CA ALA A 82 -25.77 8.30 -10.56
C ALA A 82 -25.35 9.21 -11.72
N GLU A 83 -24.04 9.42 -11.92
CA GLU A 83 -23.52 10.23 -13.01
C GLU A 83 -23.79 9.60 -14.39
N PRO A 84 -24.01 10.42 -15.43
CA PRO A 84 -24.06 9.93 -16.80
C PRO A 84 -22.81 9.11 -17.16
N ARG A 85 -23.00 8.07 -17.99
CA ARG A 85 -21.92 7.13 -18.35
C ARG A 85 -20.66 7.85 -18.85
N ASN A 86 -20.81 8.87 -19.67
CA ASN A 86 -19.68 9.61 -20.24
C ASN A 86 -18.91 10.39 -19.18
N ASP A 87 -19.63 11.04 -18.25
CA ASP A 87 -19.02 11.82 -17.17
C ASP A 87 -18.29 10.90 -16.18
N ARG A 88 -18.90 9.76 -15.84
CA ARG A 88 -18.26 8.72 -15.04
C ARG A 88 -16.98 8.18 -15.70
N LEU A 89 -17.01 7.91 -17.01
CA LEU A 89 -15.83 7.43 -17.74
C LEU A 89 -14.73 8.50 -17.80
N SER A 90 -15.10 9.76 -18.02
CA SER A 90 -14.17 10.89 -18.01
C SER A 90 -13.48 11.02 -16.64
N PHE A 91 -14.24 10.96 -15.56
CA PHE A 91 -13.71 10.99 -14.20
C PHE A 91 -12.75 9.83 -13.92
N LEU A 92 -13.14 8.58 -14.22
CA LEU A 92 -12.29 7.42 -14.01
C LEU A 92 -11.00 7.48 -14.84
N ASN A 93 -11.06 7.99 -16.06
CA ASN A 93 -9.87 8.21 -16.88
C ASN A 93 -8.98 9.30 -16.30
N SER A 94 -9.54 10.38 -15.76
CA SER A 94 -8.75 11.43 -15.10
C SER A 94 -7.96 10.87 -13.91
N LEU A 95 -8.55 9.97 -13.12
CA LEU A 95 -7.84 9.29 -12.03
C LEU A 95 -6.70 8.42 -12.55
N LYS A 96 -6.94 7.62 -13.59
CA LYS A 96 -5.90 6.80 -14.23
C LYS A 96 -4.72 7.65 -14.67
N TYR A 97 -4.97 8.74 -15.39
CA TYR A 97 -3.91 9.63 -15.86
C TYR A 97 -3.16 10.28 -14.70
N THR A 98 -3.86 10.74 -13.67
CA THR A 98 -3.22 11.29 -12.47
C THR A 98 -2.28 10.27 -11.83
N TYR A 99 -2.72 9.03 -11.61
CA TYR A 99 -1.85 8.01 -11.01
C TYR A 99 -0.68 7.62 -11.91
N LEU A 100 -0.88 7.56 -13.23
CA LEU A 100 0.23 7.36 -14.17
C LEU A 100 1.27 8.49 -14.07
N THR A 101 0.85 9.75 -13.92
CA THR A 101 1.79 10.88 -13.76
C THR A 101 2.54 10.87 -12.42
N MET A 102 2.01 10.18 -11.42
CA MET A 102 2.68 9.99 -10.13
C MET A 102 3.70 8.85 -10.15
N ASN A 103 3.83 8.12 -11.27
CA ASN A 103 4.73 6.98 -11.44
C ASN A 103 4.51 5.89 -10.38
N VAL A 104 3.24 5.61 -10.08
CA VAL A 104 2.80 4.52 -9.19
C VAL A 104 2.03 3.46 -9.97
N ASP A 105 2.18 2.21 -9.56
CA ASP A 105 1.30 1.13 -10.01
C ASP A 105 -0.03 1.20 -9.24
N PHE A 106 -1.14 1.01 -9.94
CA PHE A 106 -2.48 1.03 -9.33
C PHE A 106 -3.39 -0.02 -9.95
N VAL A 107 -4.36 -0.48 -9.17
CA VAL A 107 -5.43 -1.38 -9.63
C VAL A 107 -6.78 -0.85 -9.14
N PHE A 108 -7.75 -0.76 -10.05
CA PHE A 108 -9.14 -0.53 -9.68
C PHE A 108 -9.82 -1.88 -9.50
N ILE A 109 -10.29 -2.15 -8.29
CA ILE A 109 -11.03 -3.38 -8.00
C ILE A 109 -12.50 -3.13 -8.39
N PRO A 110 -13.07 -3.92 -9.32
CA PRO A 110 -14.48 -3.80 -9.65
C PRO A 110 -15.35 -4.14 -8.42
N PRO A 111 -16.57 -3.60 -8.31
CA PRO A 111 -17.50 -4.06 -7.29
C PRO A 111 -17.73 -5.57 -7.45
N PRO A 112 -17.89 -6.31 -6.34
CA PRO A 112 -18.30 -7.71 -6.41
C PRO A 112 -19.64 -7.83 -7.16
N GLU A 113 -19.78 -8.91 -7.96
CA GLU A 113 -21.01 -9.25 -8.70
C GLU A 113 -22.23 -9.42 -7.79
#